data_AF-A0A5B2TXB9-F1
#
_entry.id   AF-A0A5B2TXB9-F1
#
_cell.length_a   1.000
_cell.length_b   1.000
_cell.length_c   1.000
_cell.angle_alpha   90.00
_cell.angle_beta   90.00
_cell.angle_gamma   90.00
#
_symmetry.space_group_name_H-M   'P 1'
#
loop_
_entity.id
_entity.type
_entity.pdbx_description
1 polymer ?
#
loop_
_entity_poly.entity_id
_entity_poly.type
_entity_poly.pdbx_seq_one_letter_code
_entity_poly.pdbx_strand_id
1 'polypeptide(L)'
;MKRGKRGKYIWETKDIVFLKMNYKQMTNQELADALGIKMNRCRKKIYELGLQRYRMEYWTKEQVQFLLDNFKELGGVELAEILQENNPKKKGWHKNHINKKMAQLGLKRTPEDYQKIIERNIKNGRHTGAKSWPSRRRNKKWESYNDFAKELGYKNLAEAFFALGRETFKQKYDEANEIGQVA
;
A
#
# COMPACT_ATOMS: atom_id res chain seq x y z
N MET A 1 17.29 16.50 31.75
CA MET A 1 16.69 15.17 31.50
C MET A 1 17.48 14.10 32.25
N LYS A 2 16.93 13.45 33.27
CA LYS A 2 17.67 12.40 34.02
C LYS A 2 17.66 11.09 33.22
N ARG A 3 18.85 10.65 32.81
CA ARG A 3 19.06 9.40 32.07
C ARG A 3 19.55 8.33 33.04
N GLY A 4 18.87 7.20 33.11
CA GLY A 4 19.31 6.03 33.84
C GLY A 4 20.45 5.30 33.12
N LYS A 5 20.98 4.26 33.77
CA LYS A 5 22.05 3.40 33.22
C LYS A 5 21.66 2.92 31.81
N ARG A 6 22.58 3.06 30.85
CA ARG A 6 22.38 2.77 29.40
C ARG A 6 21.37 3.67 28.66
N GLY A 7 21.15 4.91 29.11
CA GLY A 7 20.30 5.88 28.38
C GLY A 7 18.79 5.59 28.47
N LYS A 8 18.37 4.80 29.46
CA LYS A 8 16.96 4.59 29.79
C LYS A 8 16.37 5.88 30.34
N TYR A 9 15.15 6.20 29.93
CA TYR A 9 14.40 7.32 30.51
C TYR A 9 13.79 6.87 31.83
N ILE A 10 13.95 7.68 32.88
CA ILE A 10 13.35 7.44 34.19
C ILE A 10 12.06 8.27 34.22
N TRP A 11 10.92 7.61 34.42
CA TRP A 11 9.62 8.26 34.50
C TRP A 11 9.41 8.82 35.91
N GLU A 12 9.27 10.13 36.02
CA GLU A 12 8.91 10.78 37.29
C GLU A 12 7.38 10.88 37.43
N THR A 13 6.90 11.06 38.65
CA THR A 13 5.46 11.22 38.93
C THR A 13 4.87 12.38 38.14
N LYS A 14 5.61 13.49 38.00
CA LYS A 14 5.20 14.67 37.21
C LYS A 14 4.98 14.35 35.73
N ASP A 15 5.82 13.49 35.15
CA ASP A 15 5.72 13.10 33.74
C ASP A 15 4.46 12.25 33.52
N ILE A 16 4.16 11.36 34.47
CA ILE A 16 2.94 10.53 34.43
C ILE A 16 1.69 11.40 34.58
N VAL A 17 1.69 12.37 35.50
CA VAL A 17 0.58 13.32 35.68
C VAL A 17 0.38 14.15 34.41
N PHE A 18 1.47 14.68 33.83
CA PHE A 18 1.44 15.42 32.58
C PHE A 18 0.82 14.60 31.44
N LEU A 19 1.23 13.33 31.28
CA LEU A 19 0.64 12.44 30.27
C LEU A 19 -0.85 12.24 30.51
N LYS A 20 -1.29 11.94 31.74
CA LYS A 20 -2.72 11.70 32.04
C LYS A 20 -3.60 12.91 31.75
N MET A 21 -3.13 14.12 32.08
CA MET A 21 -3.89 15.35 31.88
C MET A 21 -3.98 15.74 30.39
N ASN A 22 -2.88 15.63 29.65
CA ASN A 22 -2.79 16.18 28.30
C ASN A 22 -3.06 15.15 27.19
N TYR A 23 -3.16 13.85 27.50
CA TYR A 23 -3.27 12.79 26.51
C TYR A 23 -4.45 12.91 25.53
N LYS A 24 -5.56 13.49 25.98
CA LYS A 24 -6.77 13.68 25.15
C LYS A 24 -6.65 14.85 24.19
N GLN A 25 -5.84 15.85 24.51
CA GLN A 25 -5.75 17.11 23.77
C GLN A 25 -4.53 17.13 22.83
N MET A 26 -3.39 16.62 23.29
CA MET A 26 -2.13 16.62 22.52
C MET A 26 -1.93 15.31 21.78
N THR A 27 -1.29 15.34 20.62
CA THR A 27 -0.82 14.16 19.88
C THR A 27 0.33 13.46 20.61
N ASN A 28 0.64 12.21 20.24
CA ASN A 28 1.75 11.48 20.87
C ASN A 28 3.11 12.12 20.58
N GLN A 29 3.22 12.85 19.47
CA GLN A 29 4.42 13.57 19.08
C GLN A 29 4.61 14.80 19.96
N GLU A 30 3.59 15.65 20.09
CA GLU A 30 3.64 16.83 20.96
C GLU A 30 3.89 16.47 22.43
N LEU A 31 3.27 15.39 22.94
CA LEU A 31 3.56 14.90 24.30
C LEU A 31 5.03 14.47 24.47
N ALA A 32 5.60 13.87 23.42
CA ALA A 32 6.99 13.43 23.45
C ALA A 32 7.95 14.60 23.38
N ASP A 33 7.65 15.61 22.55
CA ASP A 33 8.42 16.83 22.40
C ASP A 33 8.40 17.67 23.68
N ALA A 34 7.23 17.81 24.32
CA ALA A 34 7.09 18.49 25.61
C ALA A 34 7.91 17.83 26.74
N LEU A 35 8.07 16.51 26.71
CA LEU A 35 8.88 15.75 27.67
C LEU A 35 10.35 15.59 27.22
N GLY A 36 10.71 16.05 26.02
CA GLY A 36 12.03 15.88 25.41
C GLY A 36 12.42 14.43 25.14
N ILE A 37 11.46 13.52 24.97
CA ILE A 37 11.69 12.07 24.75
C ILE A 37 11.38 11.66 23.33
N LYS A 38 11.94 10.51 22.89
CA LYS A 38 11.53 9.89 21.62
C LYS A 38 10.07 9.45 21.67
N MET A 39 9.30 9.73 20.61
CA MET A 39 7.88 9.35 20.46
C MET A 39 7.59 7.90 20.84
N ASN A 40 8.43 6.94 20.41
CA ASN A 40 8.23 5.53 20.73
C ASN A 40 8.28 5.23 22.24
N ARG A 41 9.06 5.98 23.03
CA ARG A 41 9.12 5.84 24.49
C ARG A 41 7.84 6.38 25.13
N CYS A 42 7.39 7.56 24.67
CA CYS A 42 6.12 8.16 25.06
C CYS A 42 4.96 7.18 24.81
N ARG A 43 4.87 6.64 23.59
CA ARG A 43 3.82 5.69 23.19
C ARG A 43 3.79 4.43 24.05
N LYS A 44 4.96 3.84 24.35
CA LYS A 44 5.06 2.67 25.24
C LYS A 44 4.51 2.99 26.63
N LYS A 45 4.87 4.13 27.20
CA LYS A 45 4.38 4.51 28.53
C LYS A 45 2.89 4.78 28.56
N ILE A 46 2.38 5.47 27.54
CA ILE A 46 0.94 5.69 27.35
C ILE A 46 0.18 4.35 27.34
N TYR A 47 0.70 3.33 26.66
CA TYR A 47 0.11 1.99 26.66
C TYR A 47 0.19 1.29 28.01
N GLU A 48 1.33 1.38 28.72
CA GLU A 48 1.46 0.87 30.10
C GLU A 48 0.45 1.51 31.06
N LEU A 49 0.13 2.79 30.85
CA LEU A 49 -0.86 3.53 31.64
C LEU A 49 -2.32 3.26 31.23
N GLY A 50 -2.56 2.40 30.23
CA GLY A 50 -3.90 2.12 29.72
C GLY A 50 -4.56 3.30 29.00
N LEU A 51 -3.79 4.33 28.63
CA LEU A 51 -4.29 5.51 27.93
C LEU A 51 -4.47 5.17 26.44
N GLN A 52 -5.72 4.94 26.03
CA GLN A 52 -6.08 4.59 24.66
C GLN A 52 -7.11 5.58 24.10
N ARG A 53 -6.81 6.21 22.95
CA ARG A 53 -7.74 7.07 22.21
C ARG A 53 -8.82 6.29 21.47
N TYR A 54 -8.50 5.07 21.06
CA TYR A 54 -9.39 4.24 20.26
C TYR A 54 -9.51 2.88 20.90
N ARG A 55 -10.75 2.41 21.05
CA ARG A 55 -11.03 1.02 21.36
C ARG A 55 -10.95 0.22 20.07
N MET A 56 -10.21 -0.88 20.10
CA MET A 56 -10.15 -1.80 18.96
C MET A 56 -11.46 -2.58 18.91
N GLU A 57 -12.22 -2.40 17.83
CA GLU A 57 -13.37 -3.24 17.51
C GLU A 57 -12.87 -4.51 16.83
N TYR A 58 -13.11 -5.65 17.48
CA TYR A 58 -12.75 -6.98 17.02
C TYR A 58 -13.79 -7.56 16.07
N TRP A 59 -13.36 -8.55 15.28
CA TRP A 59 -14.25 -9.32 14.42
C TRP A 59 -15.10 -10.28 15.26
N THR A 60 -16.42 -10.24 15.10
CA THR A 60 -17.32 -11.22 15.70
C THR A 60 -17.26 -12.54 14.93
N LYS A 61 -17.75 -13.64 15.54
CA LYS A 61 -17.81 -14.96 14.87
C LYS A 61 -18.69 -14.90 13.62
N GLU A 62 -19.81 -14.21 13.69
CA GLU A 62 -20.75 -14.00 12.57
C GLU A 62 -20.09 -13.27 11.39
N GLN A 63 -19.34 -12.19 11.67
CA GLN A 63 -18.62 -11.45 10.62
C GLN A 63 -17.55 -12.31 9.95
N VAL A 64 -16.88 -13.18 10.73
CA VAL A 64 -15.91 -14.13 10.19
C VAL A 64 -16.59 -15.18 9.32
N GLN A 65 -17.73 -15.71 9.76
CA GLN A 65 -18.49 -16.69 9.00
C GLN A 65 -18.98 -16.08 7.68
N PHE A 66 -19.57 -14.89 7.72
CA PHE A 66 -19.97 -14.14 6.53
C PHE A 66 -18.80 -13.98 5.54
N LEU A 67 -17.60 -13.65 6.05
CA LEU A 67 -16.41 -13.53 5.21
C LEU A 67 -16.01 -14.89 4.60
N LEU A 68 -16.05 -15.99 5.36
CA LEU A 68 -15.72 -17.33 4.86
C LEU A 68 -16.67 -17.79 3.75
N ASP A 69 -17.95 -17.46 3.87
CA ASP A 69 -18.95 -17.89 2.91
C ASP A 69 -18.86 -17.09 1.59
N ASN A 70 -18.49 -15.80 1.68
CA ASN A 70 -18.61 -14.87 0.56
C ASN A 70 -17.28 -14.42 -0.07
N PHE A 71 -16.11 -14.75 0.51
CA PHE A 71 -14.86 -14.15 0.05
C PHE A 71 -14.49 -14.52 -1.39
N LYS A 72 -14.92 -15.67 -1.94
CA LYS A 72 -14.60 -16.05 -3.32
C LYS A 72 -15.40 -15.26 -4.34
N GLU A 73 -16.65 -14.94 -3.99
CA GLU A 73 -17.60 -14.32 -4.91
C GLU A 73 -17.59 -12.80 -4.83
N LEU A 74 -17.38 -12.22 -3.64
CA LEU A 74 -17.49 -10.78 -3.43
C LEU A 74 -16.14 -10.07 -3.39
N GLY A 75 -16.05 -8.87 -3.96
CA GLY A 75 -14.86 -8.03 -3.88
C GLY A 75 -14.64 -7.48 -2.47
N GLY A 76 -13.40 -7.08 -2.15
CA GLY A 76 -13.09 -6.53 -0.82
C GLY A 76 -13.80 -5.20 -0.50
N VAL A 77 -14.20 -4.44 -1.52
CA VAL A 77 -15.00 -3.22 -1.34
C VAL A 77 -16.44 -3.57 -0.97
N GLU A 78 -17.06 -4.49 -1.72
CA GLU A 78 -18.42 -4.98 -1.45
C GLU A 78 -18.55 -5.63 -0.08
N LEU A 79 -17.60 -6.49 0.27
CA LEU A 79 -17.59 -7.10 1.60
C LEU A 79 -17.54 -6.04 2.70
N ALA A 80 -16.83 -4.93 2.48
CA ALA A 80 -16.79 -3.83 3.42
C ALA A 80 -18.11 -3.04 3.46
N GLU A 81 -18.75 -2.80 2.31
CA GLU A 81 -20.07 -2.14 2.23
C GLU A 81 -21.14 -2.97 2.95
N ILE A 82 -21.24 -4.27 2.65
CA ILE A 82 -22.24 -5.15 3.26
C ILE A 82 -21.98 -5.29 4.77
N LEU A 83 -20.72 -5.41 5.20
CA LEU A 83 -20.40 -5.42 6.63
C LEU A 83 -20.70 -4.08 7.31
N GLN A 84 -20.64 -2.96 6.59
CA GLN A 84 -21.01 -1.65 7.13
C GLN A 84 -22.51 -1.52 7.32
N GLU A 85 -23.31 -2.11 6.44
CA GLU A 85 -24.77 -2.13 6.56
C GLU A 85 -25.23 -3.06 7.70
N ASN A 86 -24.69 -4.28 7.75
CA ASN A 86 -25.12 -5.28 8.72
C ASN A 86 -24.51 -5.10 10.11
N ASN A 87 -23.25 -4.67 10.19
CA ASN A 87 -22.51 -4.56 11.45
C ASN A 87 -21.58 -3.32 11.42
N PRO A 88 -22.13 -2.11 11.53
CA PRO A 88 -21.37 -0.87 11.37
C PRO A 88 -20.26 -0.75 12.40
N LYS A 89 -19.04 -0.49 11.91
CA LYS A 89 -17.89 -0.14 12.75
C LYS A 89 -17.84 1.37 12.96
N LYS A 90 -17.41 1.86 14.14
CA LYS A 90 -17.29 3.31 14.40
C LYS A 90 -16.35 4.02 13.41
N LYS A 91 -15.24 3.37 13.03
CA LYS A 91 -14.28 3.89 12.04
C LYS A 91 -14.72 3.62 10.58
N GLY A 92 -15.76 2.81 10.40
CA GLY A 92 -16.15 2.29 9.10
C GLY A 92 -15.34 1.06 8.67
N TRP A 93 -15.99 0.21 7.87
CA TRP A 93 -15.33 -0.87 7.15
C TRP A 93 -14.63 -0.34 5.89
N HIS A 94 -13.50 -0.94 5.55
CA HIS A 94 -12.72 -0.60 4.37
C HIS A 94 -12.13 -1.88 3.81
N LYS A 95 -11.90 -1.94 2.49
CA LYS A 95 -11.35 -3.13 1.82
C LYS A 95 -10.06 -3.66 2.46
N ASN A 96 -9.25 -2.78 3.04
CA ASN A 96 -8.02 -3.15 3.74
C ASN A 96 -8.28 -3.94 5.04
N HIS A 97 -9.38 -3.65 5.74
CA HIS A 97 -9.79 -4.44 6.91
C HIS A 97 -10.14 -5.87 6.50
N ILE A 98 -10.86 -6.02 5.37
CA ILE A 98 -11.22 -7.32 4.79
C ILE A 98 -9.96 -8.07 4.36
N ASN A 99 -9.10 -7.45 3.55
CA ASN A 99 -7.85 -8.06 3.09
C ASN A 99 -6.96 -8.51 4.23
N LYS A 100 -6.82 -7.68 5.28
CA LYS A 100 -6.04 -8.04 6.47
C LYS A 100 -6.66 -9.23 7.20
N LYS A 101 -7.98 -9.29 7.32
CA LYS A 101 -8.65 -10.42 7.98
C LYS A 101 -8.54 -11.70 7.14
N MET A 102 -8.73 -11.62 5.83
CA MET A 102 -8.51 -12.75 4.91
C MET A 102 -7.09 -13.29 5.04
N ALA A 103 -6.08 -12.42 5.07
CA ALA A 103 -4.69 -12.82 5.26
C ALA A 103 -4.46 -13.52 6.62
N GLN A 104 -5.07 -13.03 7.70
CA GLN A 104 -5.00 -13.68 9.01
C GLN A 104 -5.66 -15.06 9.05
N LEU A 105 -6.72 -15.26 8.26
CA LEU A 105 -7.43 -16.53 8.13
C LEU A 105 -6.81 -17.46 7.07
N GLY A 106 -5.75 -17.02 6.38
CA GLY A 106 -5.12 -17.80 5.30
C GLY A 106 -5.97 -17.93 4.03
N LEU A 107 -7.00 -17.09 3.86
CA LEU A 107 -7.89 -17.12 2.70
C LEU A 107 -7.18 -16.53 1.49
N LYS A 108 -7.06 -17.34 0.43
CA LYS A 108 -6.47 -16.95 -0.86
C LYS A 108 -7.50 -17.14 -1.97
N ARG A 109 -7.59 -16.15 -2.85
CA ARG A 109 -8.39 -16.22 -4.07
C ARG A 109 -7.54 -16.79 -5.20
N THR A 110 -8.15 -17.61 -6.05
CA THR A 110 -7.53 -18.05 -7.29
C THR A 110 -7.64 -16.95 -8.36
N PRO A 111 -6.84 -17.01 -9.44
CA PRO A 111 -7.01 -16.11 -10.58
C PRO A 111 -8.43 -16.14 -11.17
N GLU A 112 -9.09 -17.31 -11.15
CA GLU A 112 -10.47 -17.49 -11.61
C GLU A 112 -11.48 -16.74 -10.74
N ASP A 113 -11.30 -16.77 -9.41
CA ASP A 113 -12.14 -16.00 -8.48
C ASP A 113 -12.03 -14.50 -8.77
N TYR A 114 -10.80 -14.00 -9.00
CA TYR A 114 -10.58 -12.61 -9.37
C TYR A 114 -11.27 -12.24 -10.68
N GLN A 115 -11.17 -13.12 -11.69
CA GLN A 115 -11.79 -12.90 -12.98
C GLN A 115 -13.31 -12.78 -12.86
N LYS A 116 -13.97 -13.69 -12.11
CA LYS A 116 -15.41 -13.62 -11.82
C LYS A 116 -15.82 -12.33 -11.12
N ILE A 117 -15.04 -11.90 -10.12
CA ILE A 117 -15.29 -10.62 -9.41
C ILE A 117 -15.17 -9.43 -10.36
N ILE A 118 -14.15 -9.42 -11.22
CA ILE A 118 -13.93 -8.35 -12.21
C ILE A 118 -15.08 -8.29 -13.20
N GLU A 119 -15.45 -9.42 -13.80
CA GLU A 119 -16.56 -9.54 -14.75
C GLU A 119 -17.87 -9.05 -14.14
N ARG A 120 -18.18 -9.45 -12.91
CA ARG A 120 -19.36 -8.95 -12.20
C ARG A 120 -19.28 -7.44 -11.95
N ASN A 121 -18.13 -6.93 -11.52
CA ASN A 121 -17.98 -5.51 -11.25
C ASN A 121 -18.08 -4.66 -12.52
N ILE A 122 -17.63 -5.18 -13.66
CA ILE A 122 -17.84 -4.56 -14.98
C ILE A 122 -19.33 -4.53 -15.30
N LYS A 123 -20.03 -5.66 -15.17
CA LYS A 123 -21.47 -5.77 -15.40
C LYS A 123 -22.27 -4.80 -14.51
N ASN A 124 -21.84 -4.62 -13.28
CA ASN A 124 -22.48 -3.73 -12.30
C ASN A 124 -22.02 -2.26 -12.41
N GLY A 125 -21.19 -1.90 -13.40
CA GLY A 125 -20.70 -0.53 -13.61
C GLY A 125 -19.72 -0.03 -12.53
N ARG A 126 -19.28 -0.90 -11.62
CA ARG A 126 -18.31 -0.59 -10.53
C ARG A 126 -16.87 -0.66 -11.00
N HIS A 127 -16.64 -1.27 -12.15
CA HIS A 127 -15.34 -1.31 -12.80
C HIS A 127 -15.51 -0.86 -14.25
N THR A 128 -14.67 0.06 -14.69
CA THR A 128 -14.74 0.61 -16.05
C THR A 128 -14.31 -0.39 -17.11
N GLY A 129 -13.67 -1.51 -16.74
CA GLY A 129 -13.13 -2.53 -17.65
C GLY A 129 -11.95 -2.04 -18.50
N ALA A 130 -11.83 -0.72 -18.68
CA ALA A 130 -10.72 -0.06 -19.31
C ALA A 130 -9.45 -0.18 -18.45
N LYS A 131 -8.32 -0.45 -19.10
CA LYS A 131 -7.00 -0.30 -18.47
C LYS A 131 -6.86 1.16 -18.02
N SER A 132 -7.02 1.39 -16.72
CA SER A 132 -6.92 2.74 -16.15
C SER A 132 -5.49 3.26 -16.30
N TRP A 133 -5.36 4.42 -16.94
CA TRP A 133 -4.11 5.03 -17.40
C TRP A 133 -3.28 4.11 -18.32
N PRO A 134 -2.75 4.60 -19.46
CA PRO A 134 -1.69 3.87 -20.15
C PRO A 134 -0.54 3.79 -19.14
N SER A 135 -0.42 2.65 -18.45
CA SER A 135 0.59 2.35 -17.42
C SER A 135 1.90 2.94 -17.89
N ARG A 136 2.30 4.10 -17.32
CA ARG A 136 3.37 5.01 -17.80
C ARG A 136 3.93 4.51 -19.13
N ARG A 137 3.27 4.83 -20.26
CA ARG A 137 3.62 4.34 -21.62
C ARG A 137 5.10 3.96 -21.59
N ARG A 138 5.43 2.67 -21.72
CA ARG A 138 6.81 2.24 -21.99
C ARG A 138 7.34 3.28 -22.97
N ASN A 139 8.31 4.08 -22.55
CA ASN A 139 8.55 5.36 -23.22
C ASN A 139 8.82 5.01 -24.70
N LYS A 140 7.99 5.53 -25.61
CA LYS A 140 7.96 5.10 -27.02
C LYS A 140 9.35 5.11 -27.67
N LYS A 141 10.21 6.01 -27.20
CA LYS A 141 11.63 6.08 -27.58
C LYS A 141 12.38 4.78 -27.30
N TRP A 142 12.17 4.14 -26.15
CA TRP A 142 12.80 2.86 -25.80
C TRP A 142 12.21 1.66 -26.54
N GLU A 143 10.93 1.72 -26.91
CA GLU A 143 10.33 0.69 -27.79
C GLU A 143 10.94 0.80 -29.19
N SER A 144 11.00 2.01 -29.75
CA SER A 144 11.64 2.26 -31.04
C SER A 144 13.15 1.93 -31.04
N TYR A 145 13.88 2.22 -29.97
CA TYR A 145 15.28 1.77 -29.83
C TYR A 145 15.38 0.24 -29.80
N ASN A 146 14.46 -0.44 -29.12
CA ASN A 146 14.49 -1.89 -29.04
C ASN A 146 14.11 -2.55 -30.38
N ASP A 147 13.29 -1.90 -31.20
CA ASP A 147 12.94 -2.39 -32.53
C ASP A 147 14.07 -2.11 -33.54
N PHE A 148 14.68 -0.92 -33.52
CA PHE A 148 15.90 -0.63 -34.28
C PHE A 148 17.06 -1.57 -33.91
N ALA A 149 17.20 -1.93 -32.63
CA ALA A 149 18.18 -2.93 -32.20
C ALA A 149 17.95 -4.29 -32.86
N LYS A 150 16.68 -4.70 -33.07
CA LYS A 150 16.35 -5.94 -33.77
C LYS A 150 16.60 -5.84 -35.28
N GLU A 151 16.35 -4.69 -35.89
CA GLU A 151 16.68 -4.44 -37.30
C GLU A 151 18.19 -4.57 -37.57
N LEU A 152 19.01 -4.13 -36.61
CA LEU A 152 20.47 -4.33 -36.64
C LEU A 152 20.90 -5.78 -36.31
N GLY A 153 19.97 -6.68 -36.04
CA GLY A 153 20.23 -8.11 -35.78
C GLY A 153 20.48 -8.47 -34.32
N TYR A 154 20.29 -7.56 -33.37
CA TYR A 154 20.42 -7.85 -31.93
C TYR A 154 19.11 -8.39 -31.35
N LYS A 155 19.16 -9.26 -30.33
CA LYS A 155 17.96 -9.83 -29.72
C LYS A 155 17.14 -8.79 -28.96
N ASN A 156 17.81 -7.79 -28.40
CA ASN A 156 17.20 -6.68 -27.67
C ASN A 156 18.15 -5.49 -27.55
N LEU A 157 17.63 -4.36 -27.08
CA LEU A 157 18.38 -3.13 -26.88
C LEU A 157 19.58 -3.26 -25.93
N ALA A 158 19.51 -4.12 -24.91
CA ALA A 158 20.59 -4.28 -23.96
C ALA A 158 21.82 -4.95 -24.61
N GLU A 159 21.60 -5.92 -25.48
CA GLU A 159 22.65 -6.55 -26.28
C GLU A 159 23.28 -5.55 -27.26
N ALA A 160 22.45 -4.75 -27.95
CA ALA A 160 22.94 -3.71 -28.85
C ALA A 160 23.77 -2.64 -28.13
N PHE A 161 23.33 -2.21 -26.93
CA PHE A 161 24.10 -1.28 -26.10
C PHE A 161 25.40 -1.86 -25.57
N PHE A 162 25.44 -3.16 -25.27
CA PHE A 162 26.65 -3.83 -24.84
C PHE A 162 27.66 -3.96 -25.98
N ALA A 163 27.19 -4.28 -27.18
CA ALA A 163 28.04 -4.46 -28.37
C ALA A 163 28.55 -3.14 -28.95
N LEU A 164 27.69 -2.12 -29.08
CA LEU A 164 28.01 -0.86 -29.77
C LEU A 164 28.37 0.28 -28.81
N GLY A 165 27.99 0.18 -27.54
CA GLY A 165 27.99 1.32 -26.62
C GLY A 165 26.74 2.19 -26.79
N ARG A 166 26.29 2.80 -25.68
CA ARG A 166 25.02 3.55 -25.64
C ARG A 166 25.01 4.77 -26.54
N GLU A 167 26.10 5.53 -26.62
CA GLU A 167 26.14 6.77 -27.40
C GLU A 167 26.23 6.49 -28.90
N THR A 168 27.05 5.53 -29.30
CA THR A 168 27.16 5.08 -30.69
C THR A 168 25.85 4.50 -31.21
N PHE A 169 25.12 3.72 -30.39
CA PHE A 169 23.79 3.23 -30.77
C PHE A 169 22.81 4.37 -31.00
N LYS A 170 22.79 5.38 -30.12
CA LYS A 170 21.89 6.54 -30.27
C LYS A 170 22.20 7.35 -31.53
N GLN A 171 23.48 7.60 -31.81
CA GLN A 171 23.90 8.27 -33.04
C GLN A 171 23.39 7.56 -34.29
N LYS A 172 23.61 6.23 -34.37
CA LYS A 172 23.10 5.41 -35.49
C LYS A 172 21.58 5.46 -35.62
N TYR A 173 20.86 5.46 -34.51
CA TYR A 173 19.41 5.59 -34.52
C TYR A 173 18.96 6.97 -35.00
N ASP A 174 19.60 8.04 -34.52
CA ASP A 174 19.24 9.41 -34.90
C ASP A 174 19.55 9.65 -36.39
N GLU A 175 20.66 9.15 -36.92
CA GLU A 175 21.01 9.16 -38.35
C GLU A 175 19.95 8.40 -39.20
N ALA A 176 19.55 7.19 -38.77
CA ALA A 176 18.55 6.40 -39.48
C ALA A 176 17.16 7.07 -39.49
N ASN A 177 16.82 7.78 -38.41
CA ASN A 177 15.60 8.58 -38.32
C ASN A 177 15.61 9.79 -39.26
N GLU A 178 16.73 10.50 -39.39
CA GLU A 178 16.86 11.65 -40.29
C GLU A 178 16.71 11.26 -41.77
N ILE A 179 17.13 10.04 -42.12
CA ILE A 179 17.01 9.49 -43.48
C ILE A 179 15.60 8.90 -43.73
N GLY A 180 14.73 8.86 -42.70
CA GLY A 180 13.38 8.31 -42.80
C GLY A 180 13.34 6.79 -42.92
N GLN A 181 14.38 6.09 -42.46
CA GLN A 181 14.48 4.63 -42.56
C GLN A 181 13.85 3.86 -41.39
N VAL A 182 13.43 4.56 -40.32
CA VAL A 182 12.84 3.97 -39.12
C VAL A 182 11.37 4.41 -39.04
N ALA A 183 10.43 3.45 -39.00
CA ALA A 183 8.98 3.69 -38.93
C ALA A 183 8.40 3.34 -37.55
#